data_AF-A0A2C9L4X7-F1
#
_entry.id   AF-A0A2C9L4X7-F1
#
_cell.length_a   1.000
_cell.length_b   1.000
_cell.length_c   1.000
_cell.angle_alpha   90.00
_cell.angle_beta   90.00
_cell.angle_gamma   90.00
#
_symmetry.space_group_name_H-M   'P 1'
#
loop_
_entity.id
_entity.type
_entity.pdbx_description
1 polymer ?
#
loop_
_entity_poly.entity_id
_entity_poly.type
_entity_poly.pdbx_seq_one_letter_code
_entity_poly.pdbx_strand_id
1 'polypeptide(L)'
;MQSHFFDEYAMDGVSAEANEIYLEVMPDLMLKALKTAHSAKWIKLKLTKKNTPCLTMEIDLPTGGPHQRQVVHDIPVNVVPRKHWPDYTEPEMPKFDVSITMPQLKLMKNVIDKMKNLSNYLSLSANRSGEMKLSVET
;
A
#
# COMPACT_ATOMS: atom_id res chain seq x y z
N MET A 1 12.60 13.51 -0.89
CA MET A 1 11.87 13.41 0.40
C MET A 1 11.49 11.94 0.67
N GLN A 2 12.45 10.99 0.59
CA GLN A 2 12.19 9.54 0.75
C GLN A 2 13.41 8.78 1.29
N SER A 3 14.00 9.27 2.39
CA SER A 3 15.16 8.61 3.03
C SER A 3 15.02 8.56 4.55
N HIS A 4 13.78 8.42 5.05
CA HIS A 4 13.51 8.37 6.50
C HIS A 4 12.94 7.04 6.98
N PHE A 5 12.60 6.11 6.07
CA PHE A 5 12.04 4.81 6.44
C PHE A 5 13.09 3.70 6.54
N PHE A 6 14.20 3.83 5.80
CA PHE A 6 15.24 2.82 5.73
C PHE A 6 16.57 3.42 6.17
N ASP A 7 17.23 2.74 7.12
CA ASP A 7 18.60 3.07 7.54
C ASP A 7 19.60 2.72 6.43
N GLU A 8 19.33 1.62 5.72
CA GLU A 8 20.09 1.17 4.56
C GLU A 8 19.12 0.73 3.45
N TYR A 9 19.33 1.20 2.24
CA TYR A 9 18.54 0.83 1.07
C TYR A 9 19.46 0.66 -0.14
N ALA A 10 19.44 -0.54 -0.72
CA ALA A 10 20.16 -0.88 -1.93
C ALA A 10 19.18 -1.52 -2.92
N MET A 11 19.15 -1.00 -4.14
CA MET A 11 18.25 -1.46 -5.19
C MET A 11 18.96 -1.32 -6.54
N ASP A 12 19.08 -2.45 -7.23
CA ASP A 12 19.64 -2.55 -8.57
C ASP A 12 18.57 -3.13 -9.50
N GLY A 13 18.08 -2.28 -10.39
CA GLY A 13 17.20 -2.65 -11.48
C GLY A 13 17.94 -3.40 -12.58
N VAL A 14 17.17 -3.85 -13.57
CA VAL A 14 17.71 -4.70 -14.66
C VAL A 14 18.63 -3.91 -15.62
N SER A 15 18.55 -2.57 -15.66
CA SER A 15 19.47 -1.72 -16.42
C SER A 15 19.59 -0.33 -15.80
N ALA A 16 20.73 0.33 -16.01
CA ALA A 16 21.00 1.70 -15.51
C ALA A 16 20.01 2.75 -16.04
N GLU A 17 19.41 2.51 -17.21
CA GLU A 17 18.40 3.40 -17.83
C GLU A 17 16.98 3.18 -17.27
N ALA A 18 16.74 2.05 -16.60
CA ALA A 18 15.43 1.62 -16.11
C ALA A 18 15.62 0.95 -14.74
N ASN A 19 16.06 1.76 -13.76
CA ASN A 19 16.36 1.37 -12.39
C ASN A 19 15.09 1.26 -11.52
N GLU A 20 14.06 0.63 -12.08
CA GLU A 20 12.76 0.43 -11.43
C GLU A 20 12.45 -1.07 -11.41
N ILE A 21 11.77 -1.53 -10.35
CA ILE A 21 11.36 -2.92 -10.22
C ILE A 21 9.89 -2.93 -9.81
N TYR A 22 9.03 -3.27 -10.76
CA TYR A 22 7.60 -3.44 -10.51
C TYR A 22 7.33 -4.85 -10.00
N LEU A 23 6.70 -4.93 -8.84
CA LEU A 23 6.39 -6.18 -8.14
C LEU A 23 4.91 -6.20 -7.80
N GLU A 24 4.25 -7.31 -8.11
CA GLU A 24 2.92 -7.60 -7.59
C GLU A 24 3.07 -8.49 -6.37
N VAL A 25 2.40 -8.12 -5.29
CA VAL A 25 2.42 -8.86 -4.04
C VAL A 25 1.01 -9.09 -3.54
N MET A 26 0.78 -10.23 -2.89
CA MET A 26 -0.49 -10.47 -2.21
C MET A 26 -0.57 -9.61 -0.94
N PRO A 27 -1.53 -8.67 -0.84
CA PRO A 27 -1.62 -7.74 0.29
C PRO A 27 -1.88 -8.46 1.62
N ASP A 28 -2.58 -9.60 1.61
CA ASP A 28 -2.84 -10.40 2.82
C ASP A 28 -1.54 -10.95 3.45
N LEU A 29 -0.62 -11.42 2.60
CA LEU A 29 0.68 -11.96 3.04
C LEU A 29 1.59 -10.84 3.55
N MET A 30 1.63 -9.71 2.84
CA MET A 30 2.31 -8.49 3.31
C MET A 30 1.77 -8.04 4.66
N LEU A 31 0.45 -7.97 4.83
CA LEU A 31 -0.17 -7.53 6.07
C LEU A 31 0.17 -8.45 7.25
N LYS A 32 0.14 -9.77 7.04
CA LYS A 32 0.54 -10.75 8.07
C LYS A 32 1.98 -10.54 8.52
N ALA A 33 2.88 -10.33 7.57
CA ALA A 33 4.30 -10.14 7.85
C ALA A 33 4.59 -8.75 8.46
N LEU A 34 3.83 -7.71 8.10
CA LEU A 34 3.93 -6.39 8.72
C LEU A 34 3.38 -6.35 10.16
N LYS A 35 2.37 -7.17 10.48
CA LYS A 35 1.86 -7.30 11.86
C LYS A 35 2.93 -7.76 12.83
N THR A 36 3.76 -8.72 12.42
CA THR A 36 4.93 -9.17 13.18
C THR A 36 6.02 -8.12 13.21
N ALA A 37 6.17 -7.33 12.14
CA ALA A 37 7.16 -6.27 12.02
C ALA A 37 6.89 -5.09 12.97
N HIS A 38 5.63 -4.82 13.33
CA HIS A 38 5.27 -3.72 14.24
C HIS A 38 5.96 -3.81 15.61
N SER A 39 6.17 -5.03 16.12
CA SER A 39 6.84 -5.26 17.40
C SER A 39 8.34 -5.47 17.25
N ALA A 40 8.92 -5.34 16.05
CA ALA A 40 10.30 -5.68 15.78
C ALA A 40 11.29 -4.56 16.16
N LYS A 41 12.53 -4.94 16.44
CA LYS A 41 13.65 -4.01 16.59
C LYS A 41 14.16 -3.53 15.24
N TRP A 42 14.26 -4.44 14.29
CA TRP A 42 14.74 -4.16 12.94
C TRP A 42 14.08 -5.11 11.92
N ILE A 43 14.03 -4.66 10.67
CA ILE A 43 13.42 -5.38 9.56
C ILE A 43 14.39 -5.33 8.37
N LYS A 44 14.70 -6.49 7.78
CA LYS A 44 15.32 -6.58 6.44
C LYS A 44 14.26 -6.91 5.43
N LEU A 45 14.30 -6.22 4.30
CA LEU A 45 13.57 -6.62 3.12
C LEU A 45 14.58 -7.04 2.04
N LYS A 46 14.43 -8.25 1.52
CA LYS A 46 15.27 -8.78 0.44
C LYS A 46 14.39 -9.38 -0.65
N LEU A 47 14.63 -8.99 -1.89
CA LEU A 47 14.08 -9.69 -3.03
C LEU A 47 14.96 -10.90 -3.33
N THR A 48 14.45 -12.10 -3.11
CA THR A 48 15.16 -13.35 -3.37
C THR A 48 14.49 -14.14 -4.50
N LYS A 49 15.28 -14.86 -5.28
CA LYS A 49 14.79 -15.77 -6.31
C LYS A 49 15.14 -17.19 -5.90
N LYS A 50 14.23 -17.85 -5.19
CA LYS A 50 14.33 -19.28 -4.87
C LYS A 50 13.73 -20.08 -6.05
N ASN A 51 12.59 -20.74 -5.84
CA ASN A 51 11.82 -21.34 -6.95
C ASN A 51 10.94 -20.32 -7.68
N THR A 52 10.40 -19.36 -6.92
CA THR A 52 9.62 -18.22 -7.40
C THR A 52 10.29 -16.95 -6.89
N PRO A 53 10.08 -15.78 -7.52
CA PRO A 53 10.50 -14.53 -6.94
C PRO A 53 9.73 -14.33 -5.64
N CYS A 54 10.45 -14.10 -4.54
CA CYS A 54 9.88 -13.91 -3.22
C CYS A 54 10.50 -12.68 -2.56
N LEU A 55 9.65 -11.86 -1.95
CA LEU A 55 10.06 -10.81 -1.05
C LEU A 55 10.23 -11.41 0.34
N THR A 56 11.47 -11.69 0.70
CA THR A 56 11.85 -12.22 2.01
C THR A 56 11.97 -11.07 2.99
N MET A 57 11.12 -11.08 4.02
CA MET A 57 11.17 -10.13 5.12
C MET A 57 11.73 -10.81 6.38
N GLU A 58 12.92 -10.39 6.80
CA GLU A 58 13.57 -10.85 8.03
C GLU A 58 13.24 -9.85 9.14
N ILE A 59 12.71 -10.34 10.26
CA ILE A 59 12.19 -9.51 11.35
C ILE A 59 12.85 -9.99 12.63
N ASP A 60 13.52 -9.10 13.35
CA ASP A 60 14.07 -9.41 14.67
C ASP A 60 13.16 -8.87 15.76
N LEU A 61 12.66 -9.78 16.59
CA LEU A 61 11.74 -9.42 17.66
C LEU A 61 12.49 -9.20 18.99
N PRO A 62 12.19 -8.12 19.73
CA PRO A 62 12.65 -7.93 21.09
C PRO A 62 12.00 -8.97 22.00
N THR A 63 12.73 -10.01 22.35
CA THR A 63 12.35 -10.94 23.42
C THR A 63 12.96 -10.45 24.74
N GLY A 64 12.15 -10.39 25.80
CA GLY A 64 12.57 -9.97 27.15
C GLY A 64 13.49 -10.96 27.88
N GLY A 65 14.15 -11.87 27.15
CA GLY A 65 15.06 -12.88 27.68
C GLY A 65 16.34 -12.97 26.84
N PRO A 66 17.29 -13.86 27.17
CA PRO A 66 18.61 -13.91 26.55
C PRO A 66 18.65 -14.44 25.10
N HIS A 67 17.52 -14.89 24.55
CA HIS A 67 17.43 -15.45 23.20
C HIS A 67 16.75 -14.46 22.26
N GLN A 68 17.44 -14.04 21.20
CA GLN A 68 16.87 -13.26 20.10
C GLN A 68 15.94 -14.15 19.26
N ARG A 69 14.73 -13.68 18.95
CA ARG A 69 13.79 -14.39 18.08
C ARG A 69 13.74 -13.70 16.73
N GLN A 70 14.35 -14.33 15.73
CA GLN A 70 14.23 -13.92 14.33
C GLN A 70 13.06 -14.65 13.67
N VAL A 71 12.24 -13.91 12.94
CA VAL A 71 11.13 -14.43 12.12
C VAL A 71 11.40 -14.06 10.68
N VAL A 72 11.28 -15.03 9.78
CA VAL A 72 11.48 -14.83 8.34
C VAL A 72 10.18 -15.13 7.62
N HIS A 73 9.69 -14.17 6.84
CA HIS A 73 8.52 -14.32 5.98
C HIS A 73 8.95 -14.31 4.52
N ASP A 74 8.78 -15.43 3.82
CA ASP A 74 8.93 -15.49 2.37
C ASP A 74 7.58 -15.17 1.71
N ILE A 75 7.44 -13.97 1.14
CA ILE A 75 6.21 -13.56 0.45
C ILE A 75 6.40 -13.77 -1.05
N PRO A 76 5.67 -14.67 -1.71
CA PRO A 76 5.75 -14.80 -3.16
C PRO A 76 5.33 -13.49 -3.84
N VAL A 77 6.14 -13.04 -4.79
CA VAL A 77 5.87 -11.86 -5.62
C VAL A 77 5.93 -12.23 -7.08
N ASN A 78 5.15 -11.53 -7.90
CA ASN A 78 5.26 -11.61 -9.34
C ASN A 78 6.06 -10.39 -9.84
N VAL A 79 7.10 -10.64 -10.63
CA VAL A 79 7.90 -9.55 -11.21
C VAL A 79 7.22 -9.12 -12.49
N VAL A 80 6.76 -7.87 -12.54
CA VAL A 80 6.07 -7.33 -13.71
C VAL A 80 7.07 -7.15 -14.84
N PRO A 81 6.85 -7.74 -16.02
CA PRO A 81 7.70 -7.54 -17.19
C PRO A 81 7.65 -6.08 -17.65
N ARG A 82 8.78 -5.57 -18.18
CA ARG A 82 8.90 -4.21 -18.73
C ARG A 82 7.83 -3.83 -19.76
N LYS A 83 7.29 -4.83 -20.46
CA LYS A 83 6.21 -4.64 -21.44
C LYS A 83 4.95 -4.02 -20.82
N HIS A 84 4.69 -4.28 -19.54
CA HIS A 84 3.51 -3.81 -18.83
C HIS A 84 3.78 -2.58 -17.96
N TRP A 85 5.04 -2.17 -17.75
CA TRP A 85 5.36 -0.98 -16.96
C TRP A 85 4.59 0.29 -17.38
N PRO A 86 4.35 0.58 -18.67
CA PRO A 86 3.51 1.73 -19.05
C PRO A 86 2.04 1.61 -18.60
N ASP A 87 1.52 0.40 -18.33
CA ASP A 87 0.17 0.24 -17.77
C ASP A 87 0.11 0.56 -16.27
N TYR A 88 1.26 0.51 -15.57
CA TYR A 88 1.39 0.82 -14.14
C TYR A 88 1.89 2.24 -13.88
N THR A 89 2.04 3.08 -14.92
CA THR A 89 2.35 4.49 -14.72
C THR A 89 1.16 5.20 -14.11
N GLU A 90 1.41 6.08 -13.14
CA GLU A 90 0.37 6.87 -12.50
C GLU A 90 -0.38 7.69 -13.57
N PRO A 91 -1.72 7.55 -13.67
CA PRO A 91 -2.48 8.30 -14.65
C PRO A 91 -2.37 9.80 -14.37
N GLU A 92 -2.22 10.60 -15.42
CA GLU A 92 -2.22 12.05 -15.26
C GLU A 92 -3.54 12.51 -14.64
N MET A 93 -3.41 13.29 -13.58
CA MET A 93 -4.56 13.79 -12.83
C MET A 93 -5.39 14.71 -13.73
N PRO A 94 -6.66 14.34 -14.06
CA PRO A 94 -7.47 15.16 -14.94
C PRO A 94 -7.78 16.51 -14.27
N LYS A 95 -8.08 17.53 -15.10
CA LYS A 95 -8.49 18.83 -14.57
C LYS A 95 -9.78 18.69 -13.77
N PHE A 96 -9.77 19.22 -12.55
CA PHE A 96 -10.93 19.26 -11.67
C PHE A 96 -11.68 20.58 -11.81
N ASP A 97 -13.01 20.53 -11.93
CA ASP A 97 -13.86 21.72 -11.91
C ASP A 97 -14.11 22.27 -10.50
N VAL A 98 -14.03 21.38 -9.50
CA VAL A 98 -14.25 21.64 -8.07
C VAL A 98 -13.32 20.75 -7.25
N SER A 99 -12.64 21.32 -6.25
CA SER A 99 -11.86 20.60 -5.26
C SER A 99 -12.36 20.98 -3.86
N ILE A 100 -12.59 19.98 -3.01
CA ILE A 100 -13.04 20.17 -1.63
C ILE A 100 -12.18 19.33 -0.69
N THR A 101 -11.98 19.83 0.52
CA THR A 101 -11.32 19.05 1.57
C THR A 101 -12.25 17.95 2.03
N MET A 102 -11.80 16.69 1.99
CA MET A 102 -12.59 15.60 2.54
C MET A 102 -12.80 15.80 4.04
N PRO A 103 -14.04 15.66 4.54
CA PRO A 103 -14.29 15.62 5.98
C PRO A 103 -13.74 14.32 6.57
N GLN A 104 -13.90 14.14 7.88
CA GLN A 104 -13.39 12.97 8.58
C GLN A 104 -13.89 11.66 7.93
N LEU A 105 -12.96 10.85 7.40
CA LEU A 105 -13.27 9.58 6.72
C LEU A 105 -14.08 8.60 7.60
N LYS A 106 -13.87 8.64 8.92
CA LYS A 106 -14.65 7.85 9.89
C LYS A 106 -16.13 8.22 9.86
N LEU A 107 -16.45 9.52 9.81
CA LEU A 107 -17.82 10.01 9.74
C LEU A 107 -18.45 9.63 8.40
N MET A 108 -17.75 9.86 7.29
CA MET A 108 -18.22 9.47 5.96
C MET A 108 -18.51 7.97 5.89
N LYS A 109 -17.61 7.12 6.38
CA LYS A 109 -17.83 5.67 6.41
C LYS A 109 -19.12 5.29 7.12
N ASN A 110 -19.38 5.88 8.30
CA ASN A 110 -20.61 5.61 9.06
C ASN A 110 -21.88 6.07 8.31
N VAL A 111 -21.82 7.20 7.61
CA VAL A 111 -22.94 7.71 6.82
C VAL A 111 -23.19 6.83 5.59
N ILE A 112 -22.13 6.46 4.86
CA ILE A 112 -22.21 5.59 3.69
C ILE A 112 -22.71 4.19 4.08
N ASP A 113 -22.29 3.63 5.21
CA ASP A 113 -22.73 2.31 5.66
C ASP A 113 -24.25 2.26 5.94
N LYS A 114 -24.80 3.34 6.50
CA LYS A 114 -26.26 3.51 6.66
C LYS A 114 -26.97 3.69 5.32
N MET A 115 -26.40 4.48 4.41
CA MET A 115 -26.96 4.78 3.09
C MET A 115 -26.94 3.58 2.13
N LYS A 116 -25.91 2.74 2.20
CA LYS A 116 -25.78 1.46 1.49
C LYS A 116 -26.95 0.52 1.78
N ASN A 117 -27.53 0.56 2.98
CA ASN A 117 -28.67 -0.27 3.34
C ASN A 117 -29.93 0.15 2.57
N LEU A 118 -30.00 1.41 2.14
CA LEU A 118 -31.17 1.99 1.46
C LEU A 118 -31.10 1.82 -0.07
N SER A 119 -29.92 1.96 -0.68
CA SER A 119 -29.72 1.77 -2.13
C SER A 119 -28.28 1.41 -2.47
N ASN A 120 -28.08 0.82 -3.64
CA ASN A 120 -26.76 0.53 -4.21
C ASN A 120 -26.12 1.75 -4.89
N TYR A 121 -26.87 2.85 -5.07
CA TYR A 121 -26.41 4.05 -5.75
C TYR A 121 -26.32 5.24 -4.78
N LEU A 122 -25.20 5.96 -4.83
CA LEU A 122 -24.93 7.14 -4.02
C LEU A 122 -24.51 8.29 -4.93
N SER A 123 -25.26 9.39 -4.87
CA SER A 123 -24.95 10.64 -5.54
C SER A 123 -24.12 11.52 -4.61
N LEU A 124 -22.88 11.79 -5.00
CA LEU A 124 -21.98 12.72 -4.31
C LEU A 124 -21.97 14.05 -5.06
N SER A 125 -22.19 15.16 -4.36
CA SER A 125 -22.13 16.51 -4.91
C SER A 125 -21.28 17.40 -4.02
N ALA A 126 -20.47 18.27 -4.63
CA ALA A 126 -19.59 19.19 -3.92
C ALA A 126 -19.67 20.58 -4.55
N ASN A 127 -19.58 21.63 -3.75
CA ASN A 127 -19.58 23.02 -4.22
C ASN A 127 -18.24 23.73 -3.99
N ARG A 128 -18.06 24.90 -4.62
CA ARG A 128 -16.87 25.76 -4.42
C ARG A 128 -16.88 26.51 -3.07
N SER A 129 -17.93 26.35 -2.29
CA SER A 129 -18.08 26.93 -0.95
C SER A 129 -17.59 26.00 0.16
N GLY A 130 -17.09 24.79 -0.20
CA GLY A 130 -16.59 23.81 0.77
C GLY A 130 -17.67 22.90 1.36
N GLU A 131 -18.88 22.89 0.80
CA GLU A 131 -19.94 21.97 1.20
C GLU A 131 -19.97 20.73 0.30
N MET A 132 -20.16 19.59 0.96
CA MET A 132 -20.29 18.29 0.32
C MET A 132 -21.62 17.67 0.73
N LYS A 133 -22.40 17.22 -0.25
CA LYS A 133 -23.69 16.58 -0.07
C LYS A 133 -23.63 15.15 -0.59
N LEU A 134 -24.06 14.21 0.24
CA LEU A 134 -24.29 12.81 -0.14
C LEU A 134 -25.80 12.61 -0.22
N SER A 135 -26.29 12.02 -1.31
CA SER A 135 -27.71 11.72 -1.52
C SER A 135 -27.86 10.31 -2.07
N VAL A 136 -28.94 9.64 -1.70
CA VAL A 136 -29.25 8.29 -2.16
C VAL A 136 -30.50 8.39 -3.01
N GLU A 137 -30.40 8.00 -4.28
CA GLU A 137 -31.57 7.79 -5.12
C GLU A 137 -32.05 6.35 -4.94
N THR A 138 -33.35 6.20 -4.67
CA THR A 138 -34.03 4.92 -4.49
C THR A 138 -34.84 4.62 -5.74
#